data_AF-A0A3P1XNA0-F1
#
_entry.id   AF-A0A3P1XNA0-F1
#
_cell.length_a   1.000
_cell.length_b   1.000
_cell.length_c   1.000
_cell.angle_alpha   90.00
_cell.angle_beta   90.00
_cell.angle_gamma   90.00
#
_symmetry.space_group_name_H-M   'P 1'
#
loop_
_entity.id
_entity.type
_entity.pdbx_description
1 polymer ?
#
loop_
_entity_poly.entity_id
_entity_poly.type
_entity_poly.pdbx_seq_one_letter_code
_entity_poly.pdbx_strand_id
1 'polypeptide(L)'
;MGENVEVVPFTSEEDWLTARRGKITATRIAKLANGGAAARVAVAKDMDGESPPFTNQFMEWGKEREPYLIGYLNFVYDMQPSRDLYVCGDYAATPDGITYGMDGELTLAEVKTTVKPLGMTPEELRQANAQYYDQVCWAAGVCGATSTVFAWEQHENFVPVRTEHFVIPFDTDRFAELKEIADEFLDWKQNGQQSTEWDEFMAEYAIARREFDAAKERVTVLEEQLRERAGGKDLKLVTAFGNISLSTPKPTTRFDYTAYRKDHPDLVEPYMKTSGGGEANIKDHTEMTTTTKSKTSTPRRTHATLAAALAAFQAELPKVVKNASNPHFKNKFADLTELSNVVLPVLGKHGLAWTAMPNTIEGRGMVLETTLLHESGEKMTGAYPLTGSTPQQIGSAITYARRYALAAVTGVAADDDDGELASRPPFSQAAGFTQQPVDVVDPDLAAALAACKDMETLAVLHKQAHERGVLTPAAAALFKAQQQTIKATTAAATAPAAGGEA
;
A
#
# COMPACT_ATOMS: atom_id res chain seq x y z
N MET A 1 -22.81 28.71 6.16
CA MET A 1 -23.34 27.43 5.67
C MET A 1 -24.59 27.69 4.83
N GLY A 2 -24.41 28.20 3.61
CA GLY A 2 -25.51 28.61 2.71
C GLY A 2 -25.43 27.99 1.32
N GLU A 3 -24.70 26.89 1.17
CA GLU A 3 -24.66 26.13 -0.07
C GLU A 3 -25.73 25.02 0.01
N ASN A 4 -26.51 24.85 -1.06
CA ASN A 4 -27.53 23.79 -1.14
C ASN A 4 -26.83 22.43 -1.27
N VAL A 5 -26.88 21.63 -0.21
CA VAL A 5 -26.45 20.23 -0.24
C VAL A 5 -27.50 19.42 -0.99
N GLU A 6 -27.09 18.72 -2.05
CA GLU A 6 -27.93 17.82 -2.83
C GLU A 6 -27.54 16.37 -2.56
N VAL A 7 -28.53 15.52 -2.28
CA VAL A 7 -28.33 14.06 -2.26
C VAL A 7 -28.62 13.54 -3.66
N VAL A 8 -27.58 13.09 -4.36
CA VAL A 8 -27.70 12.64 -5.75
C VAL A 8 -28.24 11.22 -5.80
N PRO A 9 -29.44 10.98 -6.39
CA PRO A 9 -29.95 9.63 -6.58
C PRO A 9 -29.18 8.93 -7.72
N PHE A 10 -28.91 7.64 -7.55
CA PHE A 10 -28.27 6.82 -8.57
C PHE A 10 -28.98 5.46 -8.68
N THR A 11 -29.02 4.92 -9.89
CA THR A 11 -29.68 3.62 -10.20
C THR A 11 -28.68 2.49 -10.41
N SER A 12 -27.40 2.79 -10.52
CA SER A 12 -26.32 1.82 -10.70
C SER A 12 -24.99 2.33 -10.10
N GLU A 13 -24.03 1.42 -9.94
CA GLU A 13 -22.66 1.77 -9.51
C GLU A 13 -21.94 2.64 -10.55
N GLU A 14 -22.25 2.46 -11.84
CA GLU A 14 -21.69 3.28 -12.93
C GLU A 14 -22.22 4.72 -12.88
N ASP A 15 -23.51 4.91 -12.58
CA ASP A 15 -24.12 6.23 -12.36
C ASP A 15 -23.46 6.94 -11.17
N TRP A 16 -23.22 6.20 -10.09
CA TRP A 16 -22.55 6.71 -8.89
C TRP A 16 -21.10 7.12 -9.15
N LEU A 17 -20.34 6.29 -9.89
CA LEU A 17 -18.96 6.60 -10.28
C LEU A 17 -18.91 7.83 -11.20
N THR A 18 -19.89 7.97 -12.08
CA THR A 18 -20.02 9.12 -12.98
C THR A 18 -20.35 10.39 -12.20
N ALA A 19 -21.29 10.34 -11.26
CA ALA A 19 -21.66 11.49 -10.42
C ALA A 19 -20.51 11.96 -9.50
N ARG A 20 -19.61 11.04 -9.12
CA ARG A 20 -18.38 11.35 -8.36
C ARG A 20 -17.23 11.85 -9.22
N ARG A 21 -17.30 11.66 -10.54
CA ARG A 21 -16.23 12.08 -11.45
C ARG A 21 -16.10 13.60 -11.42
N GLY A 22 -14.88 14.11 -11.40
CA GLY A 22 -14.64 15.56 -11.34
C GLY A 22 -14.95 16.25 -10.00
N LYS A 23 -15.39 15.54 -8.94
CA LYS A 23 -15.66 16.15 -7.61
C LYS A 23 -14.56 15.89 -6.59
N ILE A 24 -14.38 16.76 -5.61
CA ILE A 24 -13.48 16.53 -4.48
C ILE A 24 -14.21 15.70 -3.42
N THR A 25 -13.85 14.42 -3.32
CA THR A 25 -14.38 13.50 -2.31
C THR A 25 -13.57 13.57 -1.01
N ALA A 26 -14.15 13.08 0.10
CA ALA A 26 -13.44 12.95 1.39
C ALA A 26 -12.07 12.27 1.26
N THR A 27 -11.99 11.18 0.47
CA THR A 27 -10.74 10.46 0.21
C THR A 27 -9.76 11.24 -0.66
N ARG A 28 -10.23 12.10 -1.58
CA ARG A 28 -9.39 12.95 -2.42
C ARG A 28 -8.79 14.09 -1.62
N ILE A 29 -9.61 14.79 -0.83
CA ILE A 29 -9.09 15.92 -0.04
C ILE A 29 -8.09 15.46 1.02
N ALA A 30 -8.32 14.31 1.66
CA ALA A 30 -7.37 13.76 2.61
C ALA A 30 -6.01 13.44 1.96
N LYS A 31 -6.01 12.99 0.69
CA LYS A 31 -4.76 12.81 -0.08
C LYS A 31 -4.10 14.14 -0.41
N LEU A 32 -4.87 15.15 -0.81
CA LEU A 32 -4.36 16.48 -1.15
C LEU A 32 -3.71 17.15 0.07
N ALA A 33 -4.38 17.12 1.22
CA ALA A 33 -3.91 17.73 2.45
C ALA A 33 -2.62 17.09 3.01
N ASN A 34 -2.36 15.81 2.68
CA ASN A 34 -1.26 15.05 3.26
C ASN A 34 -0.17 14.61 2.25
N GLY A 35 -0.33 14.87 0.96
CA GLY A 35 0.42 14.17 -0.09
C GLY A 35 1.23 15.02 -1.07
N GLY A 36 1.23 16.36 -0.92
CA GLY A 36 2.04 17.27 -1.74
C GLY A 36 1.78 17.18 -3.25
N ALA A 37 2.77 17.55 -4.07
CA ALA A 37 2.63 17.65 -5.53
C ALA A 37 2.23 16.32 -6.22
N ALA A 38 2.83 15.20 -5.80
CA ALA A 38 2.51 13.88 -6.36
C ALA A 38 1.05 13.48 -6.10
N ALA A 39 0.49 13.84 -4.93
CA ALA A 39 -0.92 13.59 -4.64
C ALA A 39 -1.86 14.48 -5.46
N ARG A 40 -1.48 15.74 -5.73
CA ARG A 40 -2.25 16.63 -6.63
C ARG A 40 -2.41 16.00 -8.02
N VAL A 41 -1.31 15.53 -8.63
CA VAL A 41 -1.36 14.87 -9.95
C VAL A 41 -2.18 13.59 -9.91
N ALA A 42 -1.98 12.74 -8.89
CA ALA A 42 -2.72 11.49 -8.76
C ALA A 42 -4.23 11.73 -8.58
N VAL A 43 -4.62 12.73 -7.80
CA VAL A 43 -6.03 13.12 -7.62
C VAL A 43 -6.62 13.69 -8.91
N ALA A 44 -5.86 14.48 -9.68
CA ALA A 44 -6.31 14.97 -10.98
C ALA A 44 -6.61 13.81 -11.95
N LYS A 45 -5.69 12.86 -12.11
CA LYS A 45 -5.88 11.65 -12.93
C LYS A 45 -7.08 10.82 -12.46
N ASP A 46 -7.27 10.66 -11.15
CA ASP A 46 -8.43 9.98 -10.57
C ASP A 46 -9.75 10.70 -10.89
N MET A 47 -9.76 12.03 -10.85
CA MET A 47 -10.93 12.84 -11.21
C MET A 47 -11.28 12.75 -12.70
N ASP A 48 -10.28 12.55 -13.56
CA ASP A 48 -10.45 12.36 -15.01
C ASP A 48 -10.84 10.91 -15.38
N GLY A 49 -10.74 9.98 -14.41
CA GLY A 49 -11.08 8.57 -14.58
C GLY A 49 -9.93 7.74 -15.18
N GLU A 50 -8.70 8.25 -15.13
CA GLU A 50 -7.50 7.60 -15.64
C GLU A 50 -6.80 6.71 -14.60
N SER A 51 -7.29 6.69 -13.35
CA SER A 51 -6.72 5.82 -12.32
C SER A 51 -7.11 4.36 -12.56
N PRO A 52 -6.15 3.42 -12.58
CA PRO A 52 -6.47 2.00 -12.74
C PRO A 52 -7.30 1.50 -11.55
N PRO A 53 -8.25 0.58 -11.78
CA PRO A 53 -8.99 -0.03 -10.68
C PRO A 53 -8.03 -0.79 -9.77
N PHE A 54 -7.95 -0.36 -8.52
CA PHE A 54 -7.07 -0.94 -7.51
C PHE A 54 -7.91 -1.51 -6.37
N THR A 55 -7.75 -2.81 -6.12
CA THR A 55 -8.31 -3.49 -4.95
C THR A 55 -7.23 -4.35 -4.31
N ASN A 56 -7.25 -4.42 -2.98
CA ASN A 56 -6.37 -5.29 -2.21
C ASN A 56 -7.19 -6.00 -1.10
N GLN A 57 -6.57 -6.99 -0.46
CA GLN A 57 -7.21 -7.80 0.59
C GLN A 57 -7.74 -6.97 1.77
N PHE A 58 -7.15 -5.82 2.09
CA PHE A 58 -7.63 -4.93 3.17
C PHE A 58 -8.87 -4.15 2.74
N MET A 59 -8.93 -3.73 1.49
CA MET A 59 -10.11 -3.08 0.92
C MET A 59 -11.27 -4.07 0.82
N GLU A 60 -11.00 -5.31 0.41
CA GLU A 60 -12.01 -6.38 0.40
C GLU A 60 -12.50 -6.70 1.81
N TRP A 61 -11.58 -6.86 2.76
CA TRP A 61 -11.92 -7.04 4.18
C TRP A 61 -12.76 -5.89 4.73
N GLY A 62 -12.37 -4.64 4.48
CA GLY A 62 -13.14 -3.47 4.89
C GLY A 62 -14.58 -3.49 4.37
N LYS A 63 -14.76 -3.80 3.08
CA LYS A 63 -16.10 -3.93 2.46
C LYS A 63 -16.93 -5.07 3.07
N GLU A 64 -16.29 -6.19 3.39
CA GLU A 64 -16.95 -7.32 4.05
C GLU A 64 -17.39 -6.97 5.48
N ARG A 65 -16.57 -6.20 6.21
CA ARG A 65 -16.80 -5.84 7.62
C ARG A 65 -17.70 -4.61 7.81
N GLU A 66 -17.84 -3.74 6.81
CA GLU A 66 -18.66 -2.53 6.87
C GLU A 66 -20.10 -2.79 7.39
N PRO A 67 -20.87 -3.78 6.90
CA PRO A 67 -22.22 -4.05 7.43
C PRO A 67 -22.25 -4.42 8.91
N TYR A 68 -21.20 -5.07 9.43
CA TYR A 68 -21.09 -5.47 10.83
C TYR A 68 -20.83 -4.26 11.73
N LEU A 69 -19.97 -3.34 11.28
CA LEU A 69 -19.67 -2.08 11.96
C LEU A 69 -20.89 -1.15 11.97
N ILE A 70 -21.59 -1.04 10.84
CA ILE A 70 -22.85 -0.30 10.78
C ILE A 70 -23.94 -0.96 11.63
N GLY A 71 -24.04 -2.29 11.66
CA GLY A 71 -24.95 -3.00 12.57
C GLY A 71 -24.66 -2.67 14.03
N TYR A 72 -23.38 -2.62 14.41
CA TYR A 72 -22.94 -2.18 15.73
C TYR A 72 -23.35 -0.73 16.02
N LEU A 73 -23.13 0.19 15.10
CA LEU A 73 -23.54 1.59 15.27
C LEU A 73 -25.06 1.77 15.22
N ASN A 74 -25.80 0.93 14.50
CA ASN A 74 -27.26 0.93 14.56
C ASN A 74 -27.74 0.57 15.97
N PHE A 75 -27.11 -0.41 16.61
CA PHE A 75 -27.45 -0.77 17.97
C PHE A 75 -27.19 0.38 18.96
N VAL A 76 -26.04 1.06 18.83
CA VAL A 76 -25.61 2.11 19.79
C VAL A 76 -26.29 3.46 19.52
N TYR A 77 -26.40 3.87 18.26
CA TYR A 77 -26.79 5.23 17.83
C TYR A 77 -27.99 5.28 16.87
N ASP A 78 -28.64 4.13 16.60
CA ASP A 78 -29.70 3.98 15.59
C ASP A 78 -29.32 4.42 14.17
N MET A 79 -28.02 4.37 13.87
CA MET A 79 -27.49 4.69 12.55
C MET A 79 -27.99 3.73 11.48
N GLN A 80 -28.39 4.27 10.34
CA GLN A 80 -28.74 3.50 9.15
C GLN A 80 -27.54 3.49 8.19
N PRO A 81 -27.29 2.39 7.46
CA PRO A 81 -26.30 2.40 6.38
C PRO A 81 -26.68 3.45 5.34
N SER A 82 -25.68 4.16 4.82
CA SER A 82 -25.86 5.09 3.71
C SER A 82 -24.89 4.76 2.59
N ARG A 83 -25.36 4.95 1.36
CA ARG A 83 -24.52 4.99 0.15
C ARG A 83 -24.74 6.28 -0.63
N ASP A 84 -25.47 7.21 -0.01
CA ASP A 84 -25.92 8.42 -0.63
C ASP A 84 -24.74 9.33 -0.95
N LEU A 85 -24.75 9.89 -2.16
CA LEU A 85 -23.75 10.85 -2.59
C LEU A 85 -24.25 12.26 -2.28
N TYR A 86 -23.71 12.83 -1.21
CA TYR A 86 -23.93 14.23 -0.87
C TYR A 86 -23.00 15.10 -1.73
N VAL A 87 -23.57 16.10 -2.39
CA VAL A 87 -22.85 17.03 -3.26
C VAL A 87 -23.12 18.46 -2.81
N CYS A 88 -22.04 19.24 -2.71
CA CYS A 88 -22.08 20.66 -2.40
C CYS A 88 -21.15 21.36 -3.40
N GLY A 89 -21.70 21.80 -4.54
CA GLY A 89 -20.90 22.31 -5.66
C GLY A 89 -19.95 21.26 -6.24
N ASP A 90 -18.65 21.55 -6.17
CA ASP A 90 -17.57 20.65 -6.62
C ASP A 90 -17.12 19.66 -5.54
N TYR A 91 -17.69 19.72 -4.35
CA TYR A 91 -17.36 18.81 -3.25
C TYR A 91 -18.38 17.69 -3.16
N ALA A 92 -17.92 16.53 -2.70
CA ALA A 92 -18.77 15.39 -2.45
C ALA A 92 -18.34 14.57 -1.24
N ALA A 93 -19.30 13.88 -0.64
CA ALA A 93 -19.09 12.93 0.45
C ALA A 93 -20.08 11.77 0.34
N THR A 94 -19.65 10.61 0.83
CA THR A 94 -20.49 9.41 0.94
C THR A 94 -20.25 8.84 2.33
N PRO A 95 -21.05 9.25 3.33
CA PRO A 95 -20.94 8.71 4.68
C PRO A 95 -21.33 7.22 4.68
N ASP A 96 -20.68 6.42 5.52
CA ASP A 96 -20.97 4.98 5.61
C ASP A 96 -22.33 4.72 6.31
N GLY A 97 -22.77 5.68 7.13
CA GLY A 97 -24.07 5.66 7.78
C GLY A 97 -24.53 7.03 8.24
N ILE A 98 -25.81 7.15 8.56
CA ILE A 98 -26.43 8.40 9.02
C ILE A 98 -27.46 8.13 10.11
N THR A 99 -27.66 9.10 10.98
CA THR A 99 -28.82 9.18 11.89
C THR A 99 -29.24 10.63 12.07
N TYR A 100 -30.48 10.84 12.48
CA TYR A 100 -31.02 12.16 12.77
C TYR A 100 -31.38 12.26 14.26
N GLY A 101 -30.90 13.32 14.90
CA GLY A 101 -31.33 13.69 16.24
C GLY A 101 -32.78 14.15 16.26
N MET A 102 -33.36 14.29 17.46
CA MET A 102 -34.75 14.76 17.62
C MET A 102 -34.97 16.16 17.03
N ASP A 103 -33.94 17.00 17.05
CA ASP A 103 -33.96 18.36 16.51
C ASP A 103 -33.68 18.41 15.00
N GLY A 104 -33.58 17.24 14.34
CA GLY A 104 -33.28 17.11 12.92
C GLY A 104 -31.79 17.22 12.59
N GLU A 105 -30.91 17.31 13.59
CA GLU A 105 -29.46 17.35 13.38
C GLU A 105 -28.95 16.04 12.77
N LEU A 106 -28.19 16.16 11.68
CA LEU A 106 -27.57 15.02 11.01
C LEU A 106 -26.28 14.62 11.74
N THR A 107 -26.16 13.33 12.06
CA THR A 107 -24.91 12.71 12.53
C THR A 107 -24.49 11.64 11.54
N LEU A 108 -23.23 11.67 11.10
CA LEU A 108 -22.68 10.70 10.15
C LEU A 108 -22.02 9.53 10.88
N ALA A 109 -21.78 8.44 10.16
CA ALA A 109 -20.87 7.37 10.54
C ALA A 109 -19.72 7.28 9.53
N GLU A 110 -18.52 7.08 10.04
CA GLU A 110 -17.33 6.71 9.25
C GLU A 110 -16.72 5.48 9.89
N VAL A 111 -16.66 4.37 9.16
CA VAL A 111 -16.21 3.07 9.68
C VAL A 111 -14.90 2.63 9.02
N LYS A 112 -14.00 2.04 9.81
CA LYS A 112 -12.69 1.53 9.34
C LYS A 112 -12.35 0.17 9.91
N THR A 113 -11.51 -0.57 9.19
CA THR A 113 -10.81 -1.74 9.71
C THR A 113 -9.32 -1.42 9.77
N THR A 114 -8.64 -1.84 10.82
CA THR A 114 -7.22 -1.51 11.03
C THR A 114 -6.49 -2.60 11.80
N VAL A 115 -5.19 -2.75 11.56
CA VAL A 115 -4.33 -3.60 12.39
C VAL A 115 -3.86 -2.85 13.64
N LYS A 116 -3.74 -1.52 13.54
CA LYS A 116 -3.22 -0.65 14.61
C LYS A 116 -4.36 -0.02 15.40
N PRO A 117 -4.18 0.18 16.72
CA PRO A 117 -5.10 1.00 17.48
C PRO A 117 -5.15 2.42 16.90
N LEU A 118 -6.35 2.99 16.88
CA LEU A 118 -6.56 4.41 16.62
C LEU A 118 -6.83 5.10 17.97
N GLY A 119 -6.54 6.40 18.03
CA GLY A 119 -6.85 7.21 19.20
C GLY A 119 -8.35 7.26 19.51
N MET A 120 -8.70 7.46 20.77
CA MET A 120 -10.11 7.57 21.23
C MET A 120 -10.56 9.03 21.35
N THR A 121 -9.76 9.96 20.85
CA THR A 121 -10.05 11.39 20.78
C THR A 121 -9.73 11.94 19.40
N PRO A 122 -10.34 13.07 18.99
CA PRO A 122 -10.05 13.72 17.72
C PRO A 122 -8.55 13.98 17.49
N GLU A 123 -7.86 14.46 18.52
CA GLU A 123 -6.43 14.78 18.45
C GLU A 123 -5.57 13.52 18.33
N GLU A 124 -5.84 12.49 19.11
CA GLU A 124 -5.11 11.22 18.99
C GLU A 124 -5.38 10.53 17.65
N LEU A 125 -6.60 10.63 17.11
CA LEU A 125 -6.93 10.13 15.77
C LEU A 125 -6.14 10.91 14.71
N ARG A 126 -6.09 12.24 14.81
CA ARG A 126 -5.32 13.09 13.90
C ARG A 126 -3.82 12.76 13.94
N GLN A 127 -3.27 12.53 15.12
CA GLN A 127 -1.87 12.11 15.30
C GLN A 127 -1.59 10.71 14.76
N ALA A 128 -2.51 9.76 15.00
CA ALA A 128 -2.37 8.39 14.52
C ALA A 128 -2.57 8.28 13.00
N ASN A 129 -3.54 9.03 12.46
CA ASN A 129 -3.92 9.04 11.06
C ASN A 129 -4.68 10.32 10.66
N ALA A 130 -3.94 11.35 10.26
CA ALA A 130 -4.50 12.62 9.78
C ALA A 130 -5.46 12.45 8.59
N GLN A 131 -5.27 11.45 7.72
CA GLN A 131 -6.15 11.23 6.57
C GLN A 131 -7.55 10.78 6.97
N TYR A 132 -7.69 10.01 8.05
CA TYR A 132 -9.00 9.60 8.56
C TYR A 132 -9.72 10.78 9.22
N TYR A 133 -8.98 11.57 9.99
CA TYR A 133 -9.51 12.80 10.56
C TYR A 133 -10.01 13.77 9.48
N ASP A 134 -9.20 13.98 8.43
CA ASP A 134 -9.56 14.86 7.31
C ASP A 134 -10.79 14.35 6.54
N GLN A 135 -10.94 13.04 6.37
CA GLN A 135 -12.15 12.44 5.77
C GLN A 135 -13.40 12.74 6.59
N VAL A 136 -13.32 12.60 7.92
CA VAL A 136 -14.43 12.86 8.83
C VAL A 136 -14.83 14.34 8.79
N CYS A 137 -13.87 15.25 8.91
CA CYS A 137 -14.14 16.70 8.86
C CYS A 137 -14.77 17.10 7.51
N TRP A 138 -14.25 16.56 6.41
CA TRP A 138 -14.77 16.82 5.07
C TRP A 138 -16.22 16.32 4.91
N ALA A 139 -16.48 15.06 5.28
CA ALA A 139 -17.80 14.47 5.16
C ALA A 139 -18.84 15.25 5.98
N ALA A 140 -18.50 15.62 7.22
CA ALA A 140 -19.39 16.40 8.08
C ALA A 140 -19.72 17.77 7.46
N GLY A 141 -18.72 18.48 6.96
CA GLY A 141 -18.93 19.80 6.36
C GLY A 141 -19.71 19.76 5.03
N VAL A 142 -19.44 18.79 4.16
CA VAL A 142 -20.18 18.62 2.89
C VAL A 142 -21.63 18.19 3.12
N CYS A 143 -21.89 17.32 4.10
CA CYS A 143 -23.24 16.83 4.38
C CYS A 143 -24.05 17.79 5.26
N GLY A 144 -23.41 18.79 5.89
CA GLY A 144 -24.04 19.66 6.88
C GLY A 144 -24.35 18.94 8.21
N ALA A 145 -23.52 17.96 8.58
CA ALA A 145 -23.67 17.22 9.83
C ALA A 145 -23.05 17.96 11.02
N THR A 146 -23.65 17.83 12.20
CA THR A 146 -23.14 18.43 13.44
C THR A 146 -22.07 17.57 14.11
N SER A 147 -22.05 16.28 13.81
CA SER A 147 -21.02 15.35 14.30
C SER A 147 -20.90 14.10 13.42
N THR A 148 -19.83 13.34 13.64
CA THR A 148 -19.60 12.03 13.02
C THR A 148 -19.22 11.03 14.10
N VAL A 149 -19.86 9.87 14.14
CA VAL A 149 -19.37 8.72 14.91
C VAL A 149 -18.29 8.04 14.07
N PHE A 150 -17.05 8.13 14.54
CA PHE A 150 -15.94 7.39 13.96
C PHE A 150 -15.81 6.06 14.69
N ALA A 151 -15.91 4.96 13.96
CA ALA A 151 -15.77 3.62 14.52
C ALA A 151 -14.73 2.82 13.76
N TRP A 152 -13.96 2.00 14.47
CA TRP A 152 -13.06 1.06 13.84
C TRP A 152 -13.04 -0.30 14.50
N GLU A 153 -12.85 -1.32 13.68
CA GLU A 153 -12.54 -2.67 14.12
C GLU A 153 -11.04 -2.92 13.99
N GLN A 154 -10.39 -3.17 15.11
CA GLN A 154 -9.04 -3.68 15.12
C GLN A 154 -9.06 -5.18 14.76
N HIS A 155 -8.17 -5.60 13.86
CA HIS A 155 -8.05 -7.01 13.46
C HIS A 155 -6.59 -7.48 13.42
N GLU A 156 -6.40 -8.78 13.67
CA GLU A 156 -5.13 -9.47 13.50
C GLU A 156 -5.33 -10.59 12.48
N ASN A 157 -4.55 -10.59 11.39
CA ASN A 157 -4.67 -11.59 10.31
C ASN A 157 -6.10 -11.74 9.76
N PHE A 158 -6.82 -10.62 9.61
CA PHE A 158 -8.23 -10.61 9.19
C PHE A 158 -9.16 -11.37 10.15
N VAL A 159 -8.83 -11.38 11.44
CA VAL A 159 -9.71 -11.81 12.52
C VAL A 159 -10.02 -10.60 13.38
N PRO A 160 -11.31 -10.21 13.54
CA PRO A 160 -11.70 -9.14 14.45
C PRO A 160 -11.19 -9.38 15.87
N VAL A 161 -10.67 -8.33 16.50
CA VAL A 161 -10.18 -8.36 17.88
C VAL A 161 -11.06 -7.52 18.77
N ARG A 162 -11.27 -6.26 18.40
CA ARG A 162 -12.06 -5.30 19.18
C ARG A 162 -12.60 -4.19 18.31
N THR A 163 -13.74 -3.65 18.70
CA THR A 163 -14.35 -2.49 18.04
C THR A 163 -14.47 -1.35 19.02
N GLU A 164 -14.00 -0.20 18.57
CA GLU A 164 -13.97 1.05 19.32
C GLU A 164 -14.65 2.13 18.49
N HIS A 165 -15.24 3.11 19.18
CA HIS A 165 -15.90 4.23 18.54
C HIS A 165 -15.86 5.45 19.46
N PHE A 166 -15.95 6.63 18.87
CA PHE A 166 -16.22 7.87 19.59
C PHE A 166 -16.89 8.88 18.66
N VAL A 167 -17.50 9.90 19.26
CA VAL A 167 -18.17 10.98 18.52
C VAL A 167 -17.17 12.11 18.28
N ILE A 168 -17.08 12.55 17.03
CA ILE A 168 -16.27 13.70 16.59
C ILE A 168 -17.23 14.85 16.29
N PRO A 169 -17.25 15.92 17.11
CA PRO A 169 -17.98 17.14 16.78
C PRO A 169 -17.47 17.74 15.46
N PHE A 170 -18.33 18.42 14.72
CA PHE A 170 -17.92 19.07 13.48
C PHE A 170 -16.83 20.13 13.74
N ASP A 171 -15.64 19.87 13.22
CA ASP A 171 -14.49 20.78 13.26
C ASP A 171 -14.57 21.78 12.11
N THR A 172 -15.13 22.95 12.40
CA THR A 172 -15.32 24.04 11.43
C THR A 172 -14.01 24.57 10.87
N ASP A 173 -12.98 24.64 11.70
CA ASP A 173 -11.70 25.26 11.36
C ASP A 173 -10.94 24.32 10.42
N ARG A 174 -10.86 23.03 10.76
CA ARG A 174 -10.24 22.05 9.88
C ARG A 174 -11.00 21.92 8.57
N PHE A 175 -12.33 21.96 8.59
CA PHE A 175 -13.11 21.94 7.35
C PHE A 175 -12.81 23.17 6.46
N ALA A 176 -12.67 24.36 7.03
CA ALA A 176 -12.30 25.56 6.28
C ALA A 176 -10.92 25.43 5.64
N GLU A 177 -9.91 24.95 6.37
CA GLU A 177 -8.57 24.66 5.82
C GLU A 177 -8.62 23.65 4.66
N LEU A 178 -9.39 22.57 4.82
CA LEU A 178 -9.55 21.57 3.76
C LEU A 178 -10.26 22.15 2.53
N LYS A 179 -11.25 23.04 2.73
CA LYS A 179 -11.92 23.73 1.62
C LYS A 179 -10.96 24.64 0.86
N GLU A 180 -10.09 25.39 1.55
CA GLU A 180 -9.04 26.20 0.90
C GLU A 180 -8.12 25.34 0.04
N ILE A 181 -7.65 24.18 0.56
CA ILE A 181 -6.82 23.24 -0.20
C ILE A 181 -7.56 22.70 -1.42
N ALA A 182 -8.86 22.41 -1.29
CA ALA A 182 -9.68 21.93 -2.39
C ALA A 182 -9.84 23.01 -3.48
N ASP A 183 -10.09 24.26 -3.09
CA ASP A 183 -10.27 25.38 -4.00
C ASP A 183 -8.97 25.73 -4.73
N GLU A 184 -7.84 25.76 -4.01
CA GLU A 184 -6.51 25.90 -4.62
C GLU A 184 -6.23 24.79 -5.64
N PHE A 185 -6.61 23.55 -5.32
CA PHE A 185 -6.42 22.43 -6.22
C PHE A 185 -7.32 22.53 -7.47
N LEU A 186 -8.59 22.93 -7.31
CA LEU A 186 -9.52 23.10 -8.42
C LEU A 186 -9.08 24.24 -9.34
N ASP A 187 -8.64 25.37 -8.76
CA ASP A 187 -8.04 26.48 -9.53
C ASP A 187 -6.78 26.01 -10.26
N TRP A 188 -5.89 25.26 -9.60
CA TRP A 188 -4.73 24.67 -10.24
C TRP A 188 -5.11 23.69 -11.37
N LYS A 189 -6.15 22.87 -11.21
CA LYS A 189 -6.59 21.94 -12.26
C LYS A 189 -7.19 22.69 -13.46
N GLN A 190 -7.87 23.81 -13.23
CA GLN A 190 -8.55 24.60 -14.26
C GLN A 190 -7.60 25.57 -14.99
N ASN A 191 -6.74 26.26 -14.23
CA ASN A 191 -5.95 27.42 -14.66
C ASN A 191 -4.44 27.20 -14.50
N GLY A 192 -4.03 26.19 -13.73
CA GLY A 192 -2.65 25.94 -13.32
C GLY A 192 -1.78 25.25 -14.38
N GLN A 193 -0.49 25.54 -14.24
CA GLN A 193 0.62 25.19 -15.13
C GLN A 193 0.61 23.71 -15.57
N GLN A 194 0.90 23.46 -16.85
CA GLN A 194 1.15 22.13 -17.42
C GLN A 194 2.00 21.30 -16.44
N SER A 195 1.51 20.10 -16.09
CA SER A 195 2.30 19.12 -15.35
C SER A 195 3.67 18.99 -16.00
N THR A 196 4.73 19.03 -15.20
CA THR A 196 6.06 18.74 -15.74
C THR A 196 6.18 17.24 -16.01
N GLU A 197 7.11 16.85 -16.88
CA GLU A 197 7.47 15.44 -17.08
C GLU A 197 7.83 14.75 -15.75
N TRP A 198 8.41 15.48 -14.81
CA TRP A 198 8.74 14.99 -13.47
C TRP A 198 7.53 14.78 -12.57
N ASP A 199 6.50 15.64 -12.67
CA ASP A 199 5.27 15.48 -11.90
C ASP A 199 4.49 14.25 -12.36
N GLU A 200 4.46 14.01 -13.67
CA GLU A 200 3.87 12.82 -14.28
C GLU A 200 4.62 11.55 -13.87
N PHE A 201 5.95 11.59 -13.95
CA PHE A 201 6.82 10.49 -13.53
C PHE A 201 6.67 10.20 -12.02
N MET A 202 6.62 11.22 -11.18
CA MET A 202 6.46 11.04 -9.72
C MET A 202 5.08 10.48 -9.37
N ALA A 203 4.03 10.87 -10.10
CA ALA A 203 2.70 10.29 -9.93
C ALA A 203 2.68 8.80 -10.34
N GLU A 204 3.29 8.45 -11.48
CA GLU A 204 3.43 7.06 -11.93
C GLU A 204 4.25 6.23 -10.93
N TYR A 205 5.37 6.79 -10.44
CA TYR A 205 6.18 6.16 -9.41
C TYR A 205 5.37 5.89 -8.12
N ALA A 206 4.59 6.88 -7.66
CA ALA A 206 3.78 6.72 -6.45
C ALA A 206 2.69 5.65 -6.62
N ILE A 207 2.05 5.56 -7.79
CA ILE A 207 1.09 4.51 -8.12
C ILE A 207 1.77 3.15 -8.12
N ALA A 208 2.85 2.99 -8.90
CA ALA A 208 3.61 1.75 -8.99
C ALA A 208 4.14 1.31 -7.62
N ARG A 209 4.51 2.25 -6.76
CA ARG A 209 4.96 1.95 -5.40
C ARG A 209 3.85 1.38 -4.53
N ARG A 210 2.63 1.93 -4.60
CA ARG A 210 1.47 1.38 -3.87
C ARG A 210 1.10 -0.03 -4.35
N GLU A 211 1.14 -0.26 -5.66
CA GLU A 211 0.92 -1.59 -6.24
C GLU A 211 1.98 -2.60 -5.77
N PHE A 212 3.24 -2.18 -5.73
CA PHE A 212 4.34 -2.98 -5.21
C PHE A 212 4.14 -3.34 -3.73
N ASP A 213 3.79 -2.36 -2.90
CA ASP A 213 3.60 -2.56 -1.46
C ASP A 213 2.40 -3.51 -1.19
N ALA A 214 1.29 -3.37 -1.92
CA ALA A 214 0.14 -4.28 -1.80
C ALA A 214 0.45 -5.71 -2.29
N ALA A 215 1.21 -5.84 -3.38
CA ALA A 215 1.66 -7.15 -3.86
C ALA A 215 2.58 -7.84 -2.84
N LYS A 216 3.48 -7.08 -2.21
CA LYS A 216 4.37 -7.57 -1.16
C LYS A 216 3.60 -8.06 0.07
N GLU A 217 2.57 -7.35 0.47
CA GLU A 217 1.73 -7.73 1.60
C GLU A 217 0.93 -9.02 1.32
N ARG A 218 0.38 -9.16 0.11
CA ARG A 218 -0.28 -10.40 -0.33
C ARG A 218 0.69 -11.59 -0.32
N VAL A 219 1.93 -11.42 -0.76
CA VAL A 219 2.96 -12.47 -0.68
C VAL A 219 3.19 -12.87 0.78
N THR A 220 3.30 -11.89 1.68
CA THR A 220 3.51 -12.14 3.11
C THR A 220 2.38 -12.98 3.72
N VAL A 221 1.12 -12.67 3.40
CA VAL A 221 -0.05 -13.46 3.85
C VAL A 221 -0.02 -14.88 3.30
N LEU A 222 0.29 -15.06 2.02
CA LEU A 222 0.39 -16.40 1.42
C LEU A 222 1.52 -17.22 2.04
N GLU A 223 2.66 -16.60 2.34
CA GLU A 223 3.74 -17.27 3.07
C GLU A 223 3.29 -17.72 4.46
N GLU A 224 2.54 -16.89 5.18
CA GLU A 224 2.03 -17.25 6.50
C GLU A 224 1.03 -18.41 6.45
N GLN A 225 0.08 -18.36 5.51
CA GLN A 225 -0.85 -19.48 5.27
C GLN A 225 -0.14 -20.78 4.88
N LEU A 226 1.02 -20.70 4.22
CA LEU A 226 1.85 -21.86 3.91
C LEU A 226 2.57 -22.36 5.18
N ARG A 227 3.09 -21.48 6.03
CA ARG A 227 3.71 -21.83 7.33
C ARG A 227 2.72 -22.51 8.27
N GLU A 228 1.48 -22.00 8.36
CA GLU A 228 0.41 -22.62 9.16
C GLU A 228 0.12 -24.04 8.69
N ARG A 229 -0.05 -24.24 7.37
CA ARG A 229 -0.25 -25.58 6.78
C ARG A 229 0.95 -26.50 6.98
N ALA A 230 2.16 -25.96 7.08
CA ALA A 230 3.37 -26.71 7.38
C ALA A 230 3.49 -27.14 8.85
N GLY A 231 2.62 -26.63 9.74
CA GLY A 231 2.58 -27.00 11.16
C GLY A 231 3.84 -26.59 11.92
N GLY A 232 4.41 -25.41 11.60
CA GLY A 232 5.59 -24.89 12.31
C GLY A 232 6.91 -25.61 11.98
N LYS A 233 7.01 -26.24 10.80
CA LYS A 233 8.25 -26.84 10.28
C LYS A 233 8.74 -26.07 9.07
N ASP A 234 10.05 -26.16 8.80
CA ASP A 234 10.62 -25.67 7.54
C ASP A 234 9.87 -26.32 6.37
N LEU A 235 9.30 -25.49 5.51
CA LEU A 235 8.50 -25.92 4.37
C LEU A 235 9.36 -25.83 3.12
N LYS A 236 9.65 -26.98 2.50
CA LYS A 236 10.18 -27.02 1.14
C LYS A 236 9.17 -27.73 0.26
N LEU A 237 8.49 -26.97 -0.58
CA LEU A 237 7.36 -27.44 -1.37
C LEU A 237 7.70 -27.25 -2.84
N VAL A 238 7.81 -28.38 -3.55
CA VAL A 238 8.06 -28.46 -4.98
C VAL A 238 6.74 -28.87 -5.63
N THR A 239 6.15 -28.00 -6.44
CA THR A 239 4.94 -28.32 -7.20
C THR A 239 5.19 -28.21 -8.69
N ALA A 240 4.24 -28.67 -9.50
CA ALA A 240 4.21 -28.35 -10.93
C ALA A 240 4.16 -26.83 -11.22
N PHE A 241 3.90 -26.00 -10.19
CA PHE A 241 3.83 -24.56 -10.32
C PHE A 241 5.07 -23.79 -9.86
N GLY A 242 6.10 -24.48 -9.36
CA GLY A 242 7.35 -23.90 -8.89
C GLY A 242 7.73 -24.35 -7.48
N ASN A 243 8.82 -23.76 -6.99
CA ASN A 243 9.44 -24.09 -5.72
C ASN A 243 9.22 -23.00 -4.68
N ILE A 244 8.76 -23.39 -3.48
CA ILE A 244 8.67 -22.51 -2.31
C ILE A 244 9.50 -23.12 -1.19
N SER A 245 10.39 -22.32 -0.60
CA SER A 245 11.16 -22.69 0.59
C SER A 245 10.96 -21.65 1.68
N LEU A 246 10.21 -22.00 2.72
CA LEU A 246 9.97 -21.15 3.89
C LEU A 246 10.65 -21.78 5.10
N SER A 247 11.49 -21.00 5.78
CA SER A 247 12.10 -21.44 7.03
C SER A 247 11.30 -20.92 8.21
N THR A 248 11.31 -21.69 9.29
CA THR A 248 10.77 -21.28 10.58
C THR A 248 11.62 -20.14 11.17
N PRO A 249 11.02 -19.10 11.76
CA PRO A 249 11.77 -18.04 12.43
C PRO A 249 12.63 -18.63 13.55
N LYS A 250 13.96 -18.52 13.42
CA LYS A 250 14.91 -18.98 14.45
C LYS A 250 15.22 -17.82 15.40
N PRO A 251 15.27 -18.05 16.72
CA PRO A 251 15.69 -17.02 17.66
C PRO A 251 17.09 -16.51 17.28
N THR A 252 17.19 -15.20 17.06
CA THR A 252 18.43 -14.54 16.64
C THR A 252 19.12 -13.93 17.86
N THR A 253 20.45 -14.02 17.91
CA THR A 253 21.27 -13.32 18.92
C THR A 253 21.58 -11.88 18.53
N ARG A 254 21.10 -11.40 17.37
CA ARG A 254 21.29 -10.01 16.97
C ARG A 254 20.41 -9.11 17.81
N PHE A 255 21.05 -8.14 18.45
CA PHE A 255 20.38 -7.09 19.18
C PHE A 255 19.58 -6.21 18.22
N ASP A 256 18.28 -6.07 18.48
CA ASP A 256 17.42 -5.17 17.72
C ASP A 256 17.61 -3.74 18.21
N TYR A 257 18.65 -3.10 17.69
CA TYR A 257 18.97 -1.70 17.99
C TYR A 257 17.84 -0.75 17.60
N THR A 258 17.05 -1.08 16.58
CA THR A 258 15.95 -0.24 16.12
C THR A 258 14.81 -0.23 17.13
N ALA A 259 14.39 -1.41 17.61
CA ALA A 259 13.41 -1.52 18.68
C ALA A 259 13.93 -0.89 19.98
N TYR A 260 15.17 -1.19 20.37
CA TYR A 260 15.78 -0.62 21.58
C TYR A 260 15.86 0.91 21.53
N ARG A 261 16.24 1.50 20.40
CA ARG A 261 16.25 2.96 20.23
C ARG A 261 14.86 3.57 20.31
N LYS A 262 13.85 2.88 19.81
CA LYS A 262 12.47 3.36 19.85
C LYS A 262 11.94 3.35 21.30
N ASP A 263 12.25 2.31 22.06
CA ASP A 263 11.74 2.13 23.42
C ASP A 263 12.57 2.89 24.47
N HIS A 264 13.85 3.14 24.17
CA HIS A 264 14.81 3.83 25.04
C HIS A 264 15.56 4.95 24.30
N PRO A 265 14.85 5.97 23.78
CA PRO A 265 15.48 7.06 23.03
C PRO A 265 16.48 7.84 23.91
N ASP A 266 16.19 7.98 25.20
CA ASP A 266 17.00 8.63 26.23
C ASP A 266 18.37 7.96 26.44
N LEU A 267 18.44 6.63 26.27
CA LEU A 267 19.70 5.87 26.39
C LEU A 267 20.51 5.86 25.10
N VAL A 268 19.88 6.16 23.96
CA VAL A 268 20.53 6.13 22.65
C VAL A 268 21.01 7.51 22.20
N GLU A 269 20.20 8.55 22.41
CA GLU A 269 20.51 9.93 22.01
C GLU A 269 21.89 10.45 22.47
N PRO A 270 22.36 10.20 23.71
CA PRO A 270 23.69 10.64 24.16
C PRO A 270 24.86 10.05 23.36
N TYR A 271 24.62 8.94 22.65
CA TYR A 271 25.62 8.20 21.88
C TYR A 271 25.47 8.38 20.37
N MET A 272 24.45 9.13 19.92
CA MET A 272 24.26 9.45 18.51
C MET A 272 25.20 10.59 18.10
N LYS A 273 26.00 10.36 17.05
CA LYS A 273 26.82 11.43 16.46
C LYS A 273 25.92 12.46 15.79
N THR A 274 26.07 13.73 16.15
CA THR A 274 25.50 14.84 15.38
C THR A 274 26.28 14.99 14.08
N SER A 275 25.61 14.81 12.94
CA SER A 275 26.14 15.29 11.67
C SER A 275 26.17 16.81 11.74
N GLY A 276 27.36 17.42 11.71
CA GLY A 276 27.50 18.86 11.58
C GLY A 276 26.71 19.34 10.36
N GLY A 277 25.83 20.31 10.57
CA GLY A 277 24.99 20.89 9.52
C GLY A 277 25.84 21.46 8.40
N GLY A 278 25.60 21.00 7.17
CA GLY A 278 26.09 21.69 5.98
C GLY A 278 25.37 23.02 5.87
N GLU A 279 26.13 24.11 5.81
CA GLU A 279 25.63 25.45 5.55
C GLU A 279 24.76 25.48 4.29
N ALA A 280 23.59 26.11 4.39
CA ALA A 280 22.71 26.36 3.27
C ALA A 280 23.40 27.29 2.26
N ASN A 281 23.82 26.74 1.11
CA ASN A 281 24.24 27.55 -0.01
C ASN A 281 23.00 27.92 -0.83
N ILE A 282 22.41 29.08 -0.52
CA ILE A 282 21.52 29.78 -1.44
C ILE A 282 22.41 30.31 -2.56
N LYS A 283 22.21 29.85 -3.79
CA LYS A 283 22.77 30.49 -4.97
C LYS A 283 21.65 30.86 -5.94
N ASP A 284 21.46 32.17 -6.02
CA ASP A 284 20.73 32.86 -7.08
C ASP A 284 21.17 32.34 -8.45
N HIS A 285 20.17 32.08 -9.30
CA HIS A 285 20.37 31.63 -10.67
C HIS A 285 20.80 32.79 -11.57
N THR A 286 22.11 32.96 -11.76
CA THR A 286 22.60 33.57 -13.00
C THR A 286 23.97 33.03 -13.38
N GLU A 287 24.07 32.68 -14.66
CA GLU A 287 25.26 32.35 -15.46
C GLU A 287 25.76 30.90 -15.49
N MET A 288 25.44 30.27 -16.64
CA MET A 288 26.08 29.08 -17.17
C MET A 288 27.59 29.31 -17.32
N THR A 289 28.38 28.51 -16.62
CA THR A 289 29.72 28.15 -17.07
C THR A 289 29.94 26.66 -16.86
N THR A 290 30.13 25.96 -17.97
CA THR A 290 30.56 24.57 -18.07
C THR A 290 31.93 24.42 -17.39
N THR A 291 32.00 23.65 -16.31
CA THR A 291 33.28 23.19 -15.76
C THR A 291 33.19 21.71 -15.42
N THR A 292 33.82 20.93 -16.30
CA THR A 292 34.13 19.52 -16.17
C THR A 292 34.95 19.27 -14.90
N LYS A 293 34.38 18.57 -13.90
CA LYS A 293 35.16 18.04 -12.79
C LYS A 293 35.88 16.76 -13.22
N SER A 294 37.19 16.89 -13.41
CA SER A 294 38.14 15.79 -13.54
C SER A 294 38.04 14.84 -12.35
N LYS A 295 37.76 13.56 -12.60
CA LYS A 295 37.88 12.46 -11.62
C LYS A 295 39.36 12.18 -11.40
N THR A 296 39.79 12.32 -10.16
CA THR A 296 41.10 11.87 -9.67
C THR A 296 41.28 10.38 -9.95
N SER A 297 42.32 10.02 -10.71
CA SER A 297 42.64 8.65 -11.09
C SER A 297 43.23 7.87 -9.92
N THR A 298 42.59 6.76 -9.55
CA THR A 298 43.16 5.73 -8.67
C THR A 298 44.43 5.14 -9.33
N PRO A 299 45.53 4.92 -8.59
CA PRO A 299 46.76 4.38 -9.18
C PRO A 299 46.54 2.98 -9.76
N ARG A 300 46.91 2.80 -11.05
CA ARG A 300 46.82 1.53 -11.78
C ARG A 300 47.78 0.51 -11.17
N ARG A 301 47.31 -0.73 -10.98
CA ARG A 301 48.12 -1.88 -10.55
C ARG A 301 48.52 -2.70 -11.79
N THR A 302 49.80 -2.95 -11.97
CA THR A 302 50.34 -3.76 -13.07
C THR A 302 50.42 -5.23 -12.66
N HIS A 303 50.10 -6.13 -13.60
CA HIS A 303 50.14 -7.59 -13.41
C HIS A 303 50.88 -8.24 -14.56
N ALA A 304 51.60 -9.34 -14.30
CA ALA A 304 52.43 -9.99 -15.32
C ALA A 304 51.59 -10.73 -16.40
N THR A 305 50.41 -11.21 -16.05
CA THR A 305 49.55 -12.00 -16.93
C THR A 305 48.07 -11.69 -16.74
N LEU A 306 47.24 -12.01 -17.73
CA LEU A 306 45.78 -11.96 -17.67
C LEU A 306 45.24 -12.73 -16.47
N ALA A 307 45.81 -13.90 -16.17
CA ALA A 307 45.42 -14.71 -15.02
C ALA A 307 45.71 -14.02 -13.68
N ALA A 308 46.87 -13.37 -13.54
CA ALA A 308 47.22 -12.63 -12.33
C ALA A 308 46.33 -11.40 -12.14
N ALA A 309 46.06 -10.66 -13.22
CA ALA A 309 45.15 -9.52 -13.21
C ALA A 309 43.72 -9.92 -12.84
N LEU A 310 43.21 -11.01 -13.42
CA LEU A 310 41.86 -11.50 -13.15
C LEU A 310 41.72 -12.03 -11.72
N ALA A 311 42.72 -12.75 -11.19
CA ALA A 311 42.74 -13.19 -9.80
C ALA A 311 42.75 -12.01 -8.81
N ALA A 312 43.55 -10.97 -9.10
CA ALA A 312 43.61 -9.77 -8.28
C ALA A 312 42.32 -8.94 -8.35
N PHE A 313 41.68 -8.89 -9.52
CA PHE A 313 40.35 -8.32 -9.70
C PHE A 313 39.31 -9.10 -8.88
N GLN A 314 39.34 -10.43 -8.92
CA GLN A 314 38.39 -11.28 -8.20
C GLN A 314 38.49 -11.14 -6.67
N ALA A 315 39.69 -10.85 -6.16
CA ALA A 315 39.89 -10.52 -4.74
C ALA A 315 39.28 -9.17 -4.32
N GLU A 316 38.97 -8.28 -5.27
CA GLU A 316 38.37 -6.95 -5.07
C GLU A 316 36.96 -6.88 -5.71
N LEU A 317 36.25 -8.02 -5.80
CA LEU A 317 34.94 -8.08 -6.42
C LEU A 317 33.95 -7.11 -5.75
N PRO A 318 33.44 -6.12 -6.50
CA PRO A 318 32.48 -5.19 -5.93
C PRO A 318 31.12 -5.86 -5.76
N LYS A 319 30.39 -5.47 -4.70
CA LYS A 319 29.02 -5.92 -4.48
C LYS A 319 28.07 -5.21 -5.46
N VAL A 320 27.42 -5.98 -6.32
CA VAL A 320 26.45 -5.44 -7.29
C VAL A 320 25.05 -5.48 -6.68
N VAL A 321 24.34 -4.35 -6.70
CA VAL A 321 22.97 -4.24 -6.16
C VAL A 321 21.96 -4.53 -7.27
N LYS A 322 20.91 -5.29 -6.95
CA LYS A 322 19.79 -5.53 -7.88
C LYS A 322 18.92 -4.27 -7.96
N ASN A 323 19.07 -3.52 -9.04
CA ASN A 323 18.42 -2.23 -9.26
C ASN A 323 17.32 -2.25 -10.34
N ALA A 324 17.17 -3.36 -11.06
CA ALA A 324 16.15 -3.54 -12.09
C ALA A 324 15.28 -4.77 -11.84
N SER A 325 14.10 -4.80 -12.44
CA SER A 325 13.13 -5.88 -12.30
C SER A 325 12.74 -6.39 -13.68
N ASN A 326 12.63 -7.70 -13.86
CA ASN A 326 12.11 -8.27 -15.10
C ASN A 326 10.58 -8.31 -15.02
N PRO A 327 9.84 -7.54 -15.84
CA PRO A 327 8.38 -7.55 -15.81
C PRO A 327 7.77 -8.92 -16.13
N HIS A 328 8.47 -9.73 -16.93
CA HIS A 328 8.01 -11.05 -17.37
C HIS A 328 8.25 -12.15 -16.33
N PHE A 329 9.33 -12.06 -15.55
CA PHE A 329 9.73 -13.11 -14.61
C PHE A 329 9.69 -12.67 -13.13
N LYS A 330 9.32 -11.41 -12.85
CA LYS A 330 9.21 -10.81 -11.51
C LYS A 330 10.45 -10.98 -10.62
N ASN A 331 11.60 -11.28 -11.20
CA ASN A 331 12.87 -11.35 -10.49
C ASN A 331 13.62 -10.01 -10.60
N LYS A 332 14.31 -9.63 -9.51
CA LYS A 332 15.20 -8.49 -9.52
C LYS A 332 16.56 -8.91 -10.07
N PHE A 333 17.16 -8.07 -10.89
CA PHE A 333 18.48 -8.25 -11.47
C PHE A 333 19.28 -6.95 -11.40
N ALA A 334 20.61 -7.06 -11.46
CA ALA A 334 21.46 -5.91 -11.71
C ALA A 334 21.42 -5.58 -13.21
N ASP A 335 20.98 -4.39 -13.59
CA ASP A 335 20.99 -4.02 -15.00
C ASP A 335 22.43 -3.86 -15.54
N LEU A 336 22.55 -3.78 -16.87
CA LEU A 336 23.85 -3.63 -17.52
C LEU A 336 24.55 -2.31 -17.11
N THR A 337 23.79 -1.28 -16.78
CA THR A 337 24.31 0.05 -16.40
C THR A 337 25.01 -0.01 -15.05
N GLU A 338 24.35 -0.58 -14.04
CA GLU A 338 24.89 -0.79 -12.71
C GLU A 338 26.08 -1.76 -12.75
N LEU A 339 25.92 -2.88 -13.46
CA LEU A 339 27.01 -3.84 -13.65
C LEU A 339 28.23 -3.18 -14.28
N SER A 340 28.05 -2.36 -15.32
CA SER A 340 29.16 -1.66 -16.00
C SER A 340 29.79 -0.59 -15.11
N ASN A 341 28.99 0.22 -14.41
CA ASN A 341 29.45 1.29 -13.54
C ASN A 341 30.28 0.78 -12.36
N VAL A 342 29.95 -0.42 -11.88
CA VAL A 342 30.60 -1.04 -10.73
C VAL A 342 31.82 -1.86 -11.17
N VAL A 343 31.73 -2.60 -12.27
CA VAL A 343 32.75 -3.58 -12.68
C VAL A 343 33.86 -2.98 -13.55
N LEU A 344 33.52 -2.13 -14.53
CA LEU A 344 34.52 -1.60 -15.48
C LEU A 344 35.63 -0.75 -14.82
N PRO A 345 35.35 0.09 -13.80
CA PRO A 345 36.42 0.83 -13.12
C PRO A 345 37.41 -0.08 -12.39
N VAL A 346 36.93 -1.20 -11.82
CA VAL A 346 37.78 -2.17 -11.11
C VAL A 346 38.59 -2.98 -12.12
N LEU A 347 38.02 -3.37 -13.27
CA LEU A 347 38.79 -3.97 -14.37
C LEU A 347 39.93 -3.04 -14.83
N GLY A 348 39.62 -1.76 -15.05
CA GLY A 348 40.61 -0.75 -15.45
C GLY A 348 41.74 -0.55 -14.43
N LYS A 349 41.44 -0.68 -13.13
CA LYS A 349 42.44 -0.63 -12.04
C LYS A 349 43.48 -1.75 -12.15
N HIS A 350 43.10 -2.90 -12.68
CA HIS A 350 43.92 -4.10 -12.83
C HIS A 350 44.45 -4.31 -14.27
N GLY A 351 44.39 -3.29 -15.13
CA GLY A 351 44.92 -3.39 -16.50
C GLY A 351 44.08 -4.28 -17.43
N LEU A 352 42.80 -4.49 -17.09
CA LEU A 352 41.86 -5.28 -17.86
C LEU A 352 40.88 -4.39 -18.62
N ALA A 353 40.55 -4.78 -19.85
CA ALA A 353 39.53 -4.16 -20.67
C ALA A 353 38.57 -5.23 -21.19
N TRP A 354 37.29 -4.90 -21.34
CA TRP A 354 36.29 -5.81 -21.87
C TRP A 354 35.58 -5.21 -23.07
N THR A 355 35.43 -6.00 -24.13
CA THR A 355 34.69 -5.65 -25.35
C THR A 355 33.61 -6.68 -25.62
N ALA A 356 32.51 -6.24 -26.22
CA ALA A 356 31.41 -7.08 -26.63
C ALA A 356 30.80 -6.54 -27.92
N MET A 357 30.98 -7.24 -29.03
CA MET A 357 30.60 -6.80 -30.37
C MET A 357 29.67 -7.83 -31.02
N PRO A 358 28.54 -7.42 -31.60
CA PRO A 358 27.74 -8.33 -32.43
C PRO A 358 28.54 -8.78 -33.64
N ASN A 359 28.52 -10.08 -33.93
CA ASN A 359 29.20 -10.70 -35.05
C ASN A 359 28.33 -11.82 -35.64
N THR A 360 28.67 -12.33 -36.82
CA THR A 360 27.99 -13.47 -37.44
C THR A 360 29.00 -14.59 -37.65
N ILE A 361 28.71 -15.77 -37.09
CA ILE A 361 29.55 -16.96 -37.23
C ILE A 361 28.83 -17.96 -38.14
N GLU A 362 29.53 -18.45 -39.14
CA GLU A 362 29.03 -19.48 -40.07
C GLU A 362 28.60 -20.74 -39.29
N GLY A 363 27.37 -21.20 -39.55
CA GLY A 363 26.77 -22.34 -38.84
C GLY A 363 26.25 -22.07 -37.42
N ARG A 364 26.47 -20.87 -36.84
CA ARG A 364 25.92 -20.48 -35.52
C ARG A 364 25.03 -19.25 -35.54
N GLY A 365 24.96 -18.54 -36.66
CA GLY A 365 24.16 -17.34 -36.81
C GLY A 365 24.77 -16.13 -36.10
N MET A 366 23.93 -15.16 -35.71
CA MET A 366 24.37 -13.95 -35.04
C MET A 366 24.77 -14.26 -33.59
N VAL A 367 25.90 -13.72 -33.16
CA VAL A 367 26.45 -13.90 -31.81
C VAL A 367 26.93 -12.57 -31.25
N LEU A 368 27.05 -12.48 -29.94
CA LEU A 368 27.82 -11.45 -29.27
C LEU A 368 29.19 -12.02 -28.95
N GLU A 369 30.21 -11.54 -29.66
CA GLU A 369 31.60 -11.90 -29.41
C GLU A 369 32.15 -11.00 -28.30
N THR A 370 32.64 -11.60 -27.22
CA THR A 370 33.17 -10.87 -26.06
C THR A 370 34.65 -11.16 -25.89
N THR A 371 35.45 -10.13 -25.63
CA THR A 371 36.88 -10.30 -25.35
C THR A 371 37.25 -9.58 -24.06
N LEU A 372 37.89 -10.30 -23.13
CA LEU A 372 38.63 -9.71 -22.03
C LEU A 372 40.10 -9.58 -22.46
N LEU A 373 40.61 -8.35 -22.49
CA LEU A 373 41.98 -8.02 -22.87
C LEU A 373 42.77 -7.61 -21.63
N HIS A 374 44.04 -8.01 -21.59
CA HIS A 374 45.01 -7.55 -20.63
C HIS A 374 46.10 -6.72 -21.32
N GLU A 375 46.72 -5.79 -20.58
CA GLU A 375 47.79 -4.93 -21.10
C GLU A 375 49.04 -5.69 -21.59
N SER A 376 49.22 -6.96 -21.16
CA SER A 376 50.27 -7.85 -21.71
C SER A 376 50.02 -8.28 -23.16
N GLY A 377 48.82 -8.06 -23.69
CA GLY A 377 48.37 -8.56 -24.99
C GLY A 377 47.66 -9.92 -24.92
N GLU A 378 47.64 -10.56 -23.75
CA GLU A 378 46.83 -11.77 -23.52
C GLU A 378 45.34 -11.43 -23.57
N LYS A 379 44.55 -12.35 -24.13
CA LYS A 379 43.11 -12.18 -24.29
C LYS A 379 42.37 -13.48 -24.03
N MET A 380 41.13 -13.34 -23.55
CA MET A 380 40.17 -14.42 -23.42
C MET A 380 38.91 -14.04 -24.19
N THR A 381 38.48 -14.90 -25.10
CA THR A 381 37.31 -14.68 -25.97
C THR A 381 36.16 -15.59 -25.57
N GLY A 382 34.94 -15.12 -25.83
CA GLY A 382 33.70 -15.85 -25.64
C GLY A 382 32.70 -15.48 -26.72
N ALA A 383 31.71 -16.35 -26.95
CA ALA A 383 30.64 -16.09 -27.90
C ALA A 383 29.30 -16.45 -27.25
N TYR A 384 28.35 -15.50 -27.26
CA TYR A 384 26.99 -15.70 -26.77
C TYR A 384 26.02 -15.70 -27.95
N PRO A 385 25.19 -16.74 -28.18
CA PRO A 385 24.27 -16.77 -29.30
C PRO A 385 23.18 -15.70 -29.18
N LEU A 386 22.93 -14.94 -30.26
CA LEU A 386 21.88 -13.94 -30.32
C LEU A 386 20.70 -14.47 -31.13
N THR A 387 19.49 -14.32 -30.58
CA THR A 387 18.23 -14.74 -31.22
C THR A 387 17.30 -13.55 -31.36
N GLY A 388 16.68 -13.39 -32.52
CA GLY A 388 15.69 -12.33 -32.78
C GLY A 388 15.47 -12.16 -34.28
N SER A 389 14.27 -11.73 -34.68
CA SER A 389 13.90 -11.51 -36.08
C SER A 389 13.65 -10.03 -36.42
N THR A 390 13.57 -9.15 -35.41
CA THR A 390 13.42 -7.69 -35.60
C THR A 390 14.59 -6.91 -34.97
N PRO A 391 14.88 -5.69 -35.45
CA PRO A 391 15.93 -4.84 -34.88
C PRO A 391 15.78 -4.60 -33.36
N GLN A 392 14.55 -4.46 -32.87
CA GLN A 392 14.24 -4.26 -31.46
C GLN A 392 14.54 -5.52 -30.62
N GLN A 393 14.21 -6.71 -31.16
CA GLN A 393 14.52 -7.99 -30.53
C GLN A 393 16.04 -8.22 -30.47
N ILE A 394 16.74 -7.90 -31.55
CA ILE A 394 18.21 -8.00 -31.62
C ILE A 394 18.86 -7.02 -30.63
N GLY A 395 18.40 -5.78 -30.54
CA GLY A 395 18.90 -4.79 -29.57
C GLY A 395 18.70 -5.21 -28.11
N SER A 396 17.54 -5.82 -27.81
CA SER A 396 17.24 -6.38 -26.49
C SER A 396 18.11 -7.59 -26.18
N ALA A 397 18.30 -8.50 -27.15
CA ALA A 397 19.17 -9.67 -27.02
C ALA A 397 20.64 -9.29 -26.78
N ILE A 398 21.13 -8.23 -27.45
CA ILE A 398 22.49 -7.70 -27.23
C ILE A 398 22.63 -7.18 -25.80
N THR A 399 21.66 -6.41 -25.32
CA THR A 399 21.69 -5.84 -23.96
C THR A 399 21.68 -6.94 -22.89
N TYR A 400 20.86 -7.97 -23.10
CA TYR A 400 20.81 -9.15 -22.24
C TYR A 400 22.12 -9.94 -22.27
N ALA A 401 22.62 -10.28 -23.46
CA ALA A 401 23.84 -11.05 -23.64
C ALA A 401 25.08 -10.35 -23.03
N ARG A 402 25.18 -9.02 -23.14
CA ARG A 402 26.26 -8.23 -22.53
C ARG A 402 26.28 -8.37 -21.00
N ARG A 403 25.12 -8.42 -20.36
CA ARG A 403 25.01 -8.60 -18.89
C ARG A 403 25.58 -9.96 -18.47
N TYR A 404 25.11 -11.04 -19.10
CA TYR A 404 25.55 -12.40 -18.76
C TYR A 404 27.00 -12.64 -19.10
N ALA A 405 27.47 -12.18 -20.26
CA ALA A 405 28.85 -12.37 -20.65
C ALA A 405 29.83 -11.59 -19.74
N LEU A 406 29.46 -10.38 -19.31
CA LEU A 406 30.26 -9.61 -18.35
C LEU A 406 30.28 -10.27 -16.96
N ALA A 407 29.14 -10.76 -16.46
CA ALA A 407 29.07 -11.48 -15.19
C ALA A 407 29.91 -12.78 -15.24
N ALA A 408 29.76 -13.57 -16.31
CA ALA A 408 30.48 -14.83 -16.50
C ALA A 408 32.00 -14.64 -16.57
N VAL A 409 32.48 -13.63 -17.31
CA VAL A 409 33.93 -13.40 -17.49
C VAL A 409 34.60 -12.83 -16.23
N THR A 410 33.84 -12.14 -15.38
CA THR A 410 34.35 -11.50 -14.16
C THR A 410 34.16 -12.34 -12.90
N GLY A 411 33.25 -13.31 -12.92
CA GLY A 411 32.87 -14.09 -11.73
C GLY A 411 32.00 -13.32 -10.75
N VAL A 412 31.47 -12.15 -11.17
CA VAL A 412 30.47 -11.42 -10.40
C VAL A 412 29.18 -12.23 -10.44
N ALA A 413 28.86 -12.90 -9.33
CA ALA A 413 27.53 -13.45 -9.11
C ALA A 413 26.58 -12.27 -8.84
N ALA A 414 25.73 -11.92 -9.80
CA ALA A 414 24.41 -11.42 -9.42
C ALA A 414 23.75 -12.60 -8.68
N ASP A 415 23.17 -12.43 -7.48
CA ASP A 415 22.50 -13.56 -6.79
C ASP A 415 21.57 -14.27 -7.80
N ASP A 416 22.00 -15.43 -8.30
CA ASP A 416 21.41 -16.04 -9.49
C ASP A 416 20.48 -17.17 -9.10
N ASP A 417 19.21 -16.98 -9.44
CA ASP A 417 18.07 -17.87 -9.24
C ASP A 417 17.58 -18.33 -10.64
N ASP A 418 18.51 -18.52 -11.58
CA ASP A 418 18.23 -18.82 -13.00
C ASP A 418 17.95 -20.32 -13.27
N GLY A 419 17.46 -21.06 -12.26
CA GLY A 419 17.14 -22.50 -12.36
C GLY A 419 15.74 -22.85 -12.91
N GLU A 420 14.84 -21.88 -13.11
CA GLU A 420 13.39 -22.11 -13.27
C GLU A 420 12.83 -21.81 -14.68
N LEU A 421 13.63 -21.89 -15.75
CA LEU A 421 13.19 -21.49 -17.10
C LEU A 421 13.10 -22.60 -18.16
N ALA A 422 13.32 -23.88 -17.83
CA ALA A 422 13.23 -24.97 -18.81
C ALA A 422 11.95 -25.82 -18.72
N SER A 423 10.96 -25.48 -17.89
CA SER A 423 9.87 -26.42 -17.57
C SER A 423 8.50 -25.77 -17.37
N ARG A 424 7.78 -25.42 -18.45
CA ARG A 424 6.31 -25.32 -18.37
C ARG A 424 5.60 -25.44 -19.73
N PRO A 425 4.55 -26.28 -19.86
CA PRO A 425 3.58 -26.22 -20.96
C PRO A 425 2.55 -25.09 -20.76
N PRO A 426 1.74 -24.75 -21.78
CA PRO A 426 0.84 -23.60 -21.73
C PRO A 426 -0.39 -23.83 -20.84
N PHE A 427 -0.89 -22.71 -20.32
CA PHE A 427 -2.01 -22.52 -19.39
C PHE A 427 -3.26 -23.39 -19.63
N SER A 428 -3.83 -23.90 -18.53
CA SER A 428 -5.27 -24.20 -18.44
C SER A 428 -5.93 -23.41 -17.31
N GLN A 429 -7.01 -22.70 -17.63
CA GLN A 429 -8.03 -22.24 -16.69
C GLN A 429 -8.71 -23.42 -15.98
N ALA A 430 -8.94 -23.29 -14.68
CA ALA A 430 -10.03 -23.85 -13.84
C ALA A 430 -9.53 -23.83 -12.38
N ALA A 431 -10.28 -23.48 -11.34
CA ALA A 431 -11.63 -22.99 -11.14
C ALA A 431 -11.65 -22.32 -9.75
N GLY A 432 -12.52 -21.33 -9.54
CA GLY A 432 -12.63 -20.59 -8.28
C GLY A 432 -13.21 -21.43 -7.16
N PHE A 433 -12.70 -21.20 -5.94
CA PHE A 433 -13.43 -21.47 -4.70
C PHE A 433 -13.96 -20.14 -4.19
N THR A 434 -15.24 -19.86 -4.46
CA THR A 434 -16.03 -18.90 -3.69
C THR A 434 -16.73 -19.68 -2.59
N GLN A 435 -16.32 -19.50 -1.34
CA GLN A 435 -17.21 -19.79 -0.22
C GLN A 435 -18.14 -18.59 -0.08
N GLN A 436 -19.44 -18.79 -0.31
CA GLN A 436 -20.46 -17.84 0.15
C GLN A 436 -20.70 -18.09 1.66
N PRO A 437 -20.75 -17.06 2.52
CA PRO A 437 -21.15 -17.23 3.90
C PRO A 437 -22.67 -17.49 3.98
N VAL A 438 -23.06 -18.47 4.80
CA VAL A 438 -24.46 -18.81 5.09
C VAL A 438 -24.90 -18.00 6.31
N ASP A 439 -26.00 -17.23 6.19
CA ASP A 439 -26.53 -16.32 7.22
C ASP A 439 -27.22 -17.12 8.37
N VAL A 440 -26.42 -17.78 9.21
CA VAL A 440 -26.90 -18.60 10.34
C VAL A 440 -26.56 -17.90 11.66
N VAL A 441 -27.58 -17.65 12.49
CA VAL A 441 -27.39 -17.10 13.84
C VAL A 441 -26.91 -18.20 14.80
N ASP A 442 -25.87 -17.91 15.58
CA ASP A 442 -25.39 -18.77 16.67
C ASP A 442 -26.54 -19.05 17.68
N PRO A 443 -26.92 -20.33 17.89
CA PRO A 443 -28.01 -20.69 18.81
C PRO A 443 -27.80 -20.23 20.25
N ASP A 444 -26.54 -20.21 20.72
CA ASP A 444 -26.21 -19.77 22.08
C ASP A 444 -26.37 -18.26 22.22
N LEU A 445 -26.01 -17.52 21.16
CA LEU A 445 -26.25 -16.08 21.08
C LEU A 445 -27.76 -15.76 21.08
N ALA A 446 -28.55 -16.50 20.30
CA ALA A 446 -30.00 -16.32 20.26
C ALA A 446 -30.65 -16.60 21.62
N ALA A 447 -30.20 -17.64 22.33
CA ALA A 447 -30.68 -17.95 23.67
C ALA A 447 -30.29 -16.87 24.71
N ALA A 448 -29.05 -16.37 24.66
CA ALA A 448 -28.58 -15.31 25.53
C ALA A 448 -29.35 -13.99 25.31
N LEU A 449 -29.65 -13.66 24.05
CA LEU A 449 -30.47 -12.49 23.69
C LEU A 449 -31.88 -12.57 24.27
N ALA A 450 -32.55 -13.71 24.11
CA ALA A 450 -33.91 -13.90 24.63
C ALA A 450 -33.97 -13.80 26.17
N ALA A 451 -32.90 -14.16 26.87
CA ALA A 451 -32.82 -14.10 28.33
C ALA A 451 -32.44 -12.70 28.87
N CYS A 452 -31.90 -11.81 28.03
CA CYS A 452 -31.40 -10.49 28.43
C CYS A 452 -32.56 -9.53 28.77
N LYS A 453 -32.50 -8.82 29.91
CA LYS A 453 -33.61 -7.97 30.39
C LYS A 453 -33.25 -6.50 30.60
N ASP A 454 -31.98 -6.15 30.44
CA ASP A 454 -31.45 -4.82 30.72
C ASP A 454 -30.48 -4.37 29.63
N MET A 455 -30.37 -3.06 29.47
CA MET A 455 -29.57 -2.45 28.41
C MET A 455 -28.06 -2.64 28.59
N GLU A 456 -27.58 -2.75 29.83
CA GLU A 456 -26.16 -2.89 30.14
C GLU A 456 -25.65 -4.27 29.69
N THR A 457 -26.36 -5.33 30.07
CA THR A 457 -26.06 -6.70 29.65
C THR A 457 -26.22 -6.85 28.14
N LEU A 458 -27.24 -6.22 27.53
CA LEU A 458 -27.44 -6.27 26.08
C LEU A 458 -26.27 -5.63 25.33
N ALA A 459 -25.74 -4.52 25.84
CA ALA A 459 -24.57 -3.85 25.24
C ALA A 459 -23.29 -4.70 25.35
N VAL A 460 -23.08 -5.38 26.48
CA VAL A 460 -21.95 -6.31 26.66
C VAL A 460 -22.06 -7.49 25.69
N LEU A 461 -23.24 -8.12 25.59
CA LEU A 461 -23.48 -9.23 24.66
C LEU A 461 -23.28 -8.80 23.21
N HIS A 462 -23.74 -7.60 22.84
CA HIS A 462 -23.57 -7.05 21.50
C HIS A 462 -22.09 -6.88 21.16
N LYS A 463 -21.33 -6.30 22.09
CA LYS A 463 -19.88 -6.12 21.94
C LYS A 463 -19.18 -7.48 21.77
N GLN A 464 -19.47 -8.46 22.62
CA GLN A 464 -18.89 -9.81 22.54
C GLN A 464 -19.24 -10.54 21.24
N ALA A 465 -20.48 -10.43 20.77
CA ALA A 465 -20.91 -11.05 19.51
C ALA A 465 -20.17 -10.43 18.31
N HIS A 466 -19.95 -9.12 18.35
CA HIS A 466 -19.16 -8.43 17.34
C HIS A 466 -17.68 -8.84 17.36
N GLU A 467 -17.06 -8.86 18.55
CA GLU A 467 -15.66 -9.29 18.75
C GLU A 467 -15.41 -10.74 18.31
N ARG A 468 -16.40 -11.63 18.51
CA ARG A 468 -16.34 -13.02 18.05
C ARG A 468 -16.60 -13.17 16.54
N GLY A 469 -16.92 -12.10 15.81
CA GLY A 469 -17.25 -12.14 14.40
C GLY A 469 -18.59 -12.80 14.07
N VAL A 470 -19.49 -12.97 15.06
CA VAL A 470 -20.78 -13.67 14.91
C VAL A 470 -21.98 -12.72 14.78
N LEU A 471 -21.75 -11.40 14.69
CA LEU A 471 -22.79 -10.39 14.52
C LEU A 471 -23.28 -10.29 13.07
N THR A 472 -23.81 -11.37 12.49
CA THR A 472 -24.40 -11.34 11.15
C THR A 472 -25.57 -10.35 11.06
N PRO A 473 -26.01 -9.93 9.86
CA PRO A 473 -27.20 -9.09 9.71
C PRO A 473 -28.43 -9.65 10.44
N ALA A 474 -28.62 -10.98 10.40
CA ALA A 474 -29.68 -11.65 11.16
C ALA A 474 -29.50 -11.53 12.68
N ALA A 475 -28.27 -11.66 13.19
CA ALA A 475 -27.98 -11.46 14.61
C ALA A 475 -28.23 -9.99 15.03
N ALA A 476 -27.81 -9.02 14.23
CA ALA A 476 -28.04 -7.60 14.48
C ALA A 476 -29.55 -7.26 14.58
N ALA A 477 -30.38 -7.88 13.73
CA ALA A 477 -31.83 -7.74 13.82
C ALA A 477 -32.40 -8.25 15.15
N LEU A 478 -31.90 -9.37 15.67
CA LEU A 478 -32.32 -9.90 16.99
C LEU A 478 -31.90 -8.97 18.13
N PHE A 479 -30.69 -8.41 18.08
CA PHE A 479 -30.25 -7.40 19.05
C PHE A 479 -31.18 -6.18 19.05
N LYS A 480 -31.57 -5.68 17.86
CA LYS A 480 -32.50 -4.55 17.75
C LYS A 480 -33.88 -4.87 18.30
N ALA A 481 -34.42 -6.05 18.01
CA ALA A 481 -35.71 -6.49 18.54
C ALA A 481 -35.70 -6.59 20.07
N GLN A 482 -34.63 -7.14 20.65
CA GLN A 482 -34.50 -7.23 22.10
C GLN A 482 -34.31 -5.85 22.75
N GLN A 483 -33.56 -4.95 22.10
CA GLN A 483 -33.41 -3.57 22.55
C GLN A 483 -34.77 -2.86 22.63
N GLN A 484 -35.60 -3.01 21.60
CA GLN A 484 -36.95 -2.44 21.56
C GLN A 484 -37.84 -3.04 22.67
N THR A 485 -37.73 -4.34 22.92
CA THR A 485 -38.47 -5.03 23.98
C THR A 485 -38.09 -4.50 25.37
N ILE A 486 -36.80 -4.32 25.63
CA ILE A 486 -36.29 -3.78 26.90
C ILE A 486 -36.71 -2.31 27.07
N LYS A 487 -36.60 -1.48 26.02
CA LYS A 487 -37.07 -0.08 26.02
C LYS A 487 -38.57 0.01 26.32
N ALA A 488 -39.39 -0.81 25.65
CA ALA A 488 -40.84 -0.84 25.85
C ALA A 488 -41.23 -1.28 27.28
N THR A 489 -40.56 -2.31 27.81
CA THR A 489 -40.80 -2.82 29.18
C THR A 489 -40.41 -1.78 30.24
N THR A 490 -39.29 -1.07 30.04
CA THR A 490 -38.83 -0.01 30.93
C THR A 490 -39.79 1.18 30.91
N ALA A 491 -40.22 1.61 29.71
CA ALA A 491 -41.19 2.70 29.56
C ALA A 491 -42.54 2.38 30.24
N ALA A 492 -43.03 1.14 30.11
CA ALA A 492 -44.25 0.66 30.77
C ALA A 492 -44.13 0.62 32.30
N ALA A 493 -42.94 0.33 32.85
CA ALA A 493 -42.68 0.35 34.28
C ALA A 493 -42.58 1.77 34.87
N THR A 494 -42.22 2.77 34.06
CA THR A 494 -42.11 4.17 34.46
C THR A 494 -43.34 5.02 34.19
N ALA A 495 -44.35 4.48 33.51
CA ALA A 495 -45.60 5.19 33.26
C ALA A 495 -46.32 5.44 34.61
N PRO A 496 -46.66 6.70 34.95
CA PRO A 496 -47.40 6.98 36.16
C PRO A 496 -48.75 6.26 36.09
N ALA A 497 -49.12 5.55 37.15
CA ALA A 497 -50.41 4.91 37.27
C ALA A 497 -51.52 5.96 37.06
N ALA A 498 -52.06 6.03 35.85
CA ALA A 498 -53.26 6.80 35.57
C ALA A 498 -54.37 6.20 36.46
N GLY A 499 -54.88 7.03 37.36
CA GLY A 499 -55.58 6.61 38.55
C GLY A 499 -56.88 5.84 38.31
N GLY A 500 -57.14 4.94 39.26
CA GLY A 500 -58.47 4.62 39.77
C GLY A 500 -58.38 4.75 41.30
N GLU A 501 -59.34 5.29 42.04
CA GLU A 501 -60.73 5.67 41.81
C GLU A 501 -61.15 6.65 42.94
N ALA A 502 -62.33 7.26 42.74
CA ALA A 502 -63.21 7.98 43.68
C ALA A 502 -63.07 9.51 43.74
#